data_AF-A0A3L7TTB2-F1
#
_entry.id   AF-A0A3L7TTB2-F1
#
_cell.length_a   1.000
_cell.length_b   1.000
_cell.length_c   1.000
_cell.angle_alpha   90.00
_cell.angle_beta   90.00
_cell.angle_gamma   90.00
#
_symmetry.space_group_name_H-M   'P 1'
#
loop_
_entity.id
_entity.type
_entity.pdbx_description
1 polymer ?
#
loop_
_entity_poly.entity_id
_entity_poly.type
_entity_poly.pdbx_seq_one_letter_code
_entity_poly.pdbx_strand_id
1 'polypeptide(L)'
;MRGICHTREHLRASGKFDVNLKPHHQGGASDLRCLRVNASHGRIVMANDGIMRGMTAALLASSLAFTVADLTPTTPFARPDGAMTVRLTGVTAPCELVVLDADAKELARAKTDGGEVDLAKIFPSIRAVTRAVRVQTLVDGAPAGAPLLVVPLVSRATIRTTSAKRPDGVASYTRIIGWGDEVLEPTNEEYAKLKAAWPKTDPSPLSGFRLERDRDVIFETTAGTIRFAMRPDEAPNTARNFVELAASGFYDATIVHRIVPADRNGLPFVIQGGDPTGTGDGGPGYDIALEPSKLAHDFGVLSMARNDWPDSAGSQWFIGLSREATARLDGQYCAYGYAVEGASAIVAISDGEVADAATGRPKSPHTVTRAFVVDAPPWTPGVGRGDARVTRPTSSKQSSEKSDR
;
A
#
# COMPACT_ATOMS: atom_id res chain seq x y z
N MET A 1 25.21 33.24 10.73
CA MET A 1 24.64 34.53 10.28
C MET A 1 23.34 34.77 11.02
N ARG A 2 23.18 35.94 11.64
CA ARG A 2 21.93 36.36 12.30
C ARG A 2 20.95 36.91 11.25
N GLY A 3 19.68 36.52 11.35
CA GLY A 3 18.55 37.24 10.76
C GLY A 3 18.04 36.70 9.43
N ILE A 4 17.14 35.72 9.48
CA ILE A 4 16.11 35.53 8.45
C ILE A 4 14.80 35.96 9.10
N CYS A 5 14.21 37.06 8.62
CA CYS A 5 12.92 37.55 9.09
C CYS A 5 11.83 36.89 8.23
N HIS A 6 11.04 35.99 8.82
CA HIS A 6 9.87 35.42 8.15
C HIS A 6 8.69 36.39 8.24
N THR A 7 8.20 36.87 7.09
CA THR A 7 6.83 37.36 6.98
C THR A 7 5.90 36.14 6.97
N ARG A 8 5.07 36.03 8.01
CA ARG A 8 4.05 34.99 8.19
C ARG A 8 3.03 35.04 7.05
N GLU A 9 3.02 34.04 6.19
CA GLU A 9 1.82 33.60 5.48
C GLU A 9 1.75 32.07 5.50
N HIS A 10 0.54 31.57 5.75
CA HIS A 10 0.23 30.16 5.96
C HIS A 10 0.63 29.29 4.76
N LEU A 11 1.61 28.40 4.95
CA LEU A 11 2.05 27.45 3.93
C LEU A 11 1.05 26.29 3.81
N ARG A 12 0.28 26.25 2.71
CA ARG A 12 -0.51 25.08 2.29
C ARG A 12 0.35 24.15 1.42
N ALA A 13 0.15 22.85 1.56
CA ALA A 13 0.98 21.77 1.00
C ALA A 13 0.97 21.59 -0.54
N SER A 14 0.62 22.60 -1.34
CA SER A 14 0.52 22.46 -2.81
C SER A 14 0.81 23.74 -3.63
N GLY A 15 1.50 24.73 -3.08
CA GLY A 15 1.81 25.99 -3.76
C GLY A 15 3.20 26.07 -4.41
N LYS A 16 3.32 26.89 -5.46
CA LYS A 16 4.60 27.48 -5.91
C LYS A 16 4.86 28.70 -5.02
N PHE A 17 6.06 28.83 -4.47
CA PHE A 17 6.41 29.99 -3.66
C PHE A 17 7.71 30.62 -4.18
N ASP A 18 7.72 31.95 -4.18
CA ASP A 18 8.87 32.76 -4.55
C ASP A 18 9.63 33.13 -3.26
N VAL A 19 10.87 32.67 -3.14
CA VAL A 19 11.73 33.05 -2.01
C VAL A 19 12.60 34.22 -2.43
N ASN A 20 12.34 35.39 -1.85
CA ASN A 20 13.20 36.56 -2.02
C ASN A 20 14.39 36.48 -1.08
N LEU A 21 15.57 36.17 -1.63
CA LEU A 21 16.82 36.26 -0.90
C LEU A 21 17.36 37.69 -1.02
N LYS A 22 17.37 38.45 0.08
CA LYS A 22 18.12 39.70 0.15
C LYS A 22 19.57 39.39 0.54
N PRO A 23 20.56 39.62 -0.33
CA PRO A 23 21.95 39.58 0.10
C PRO A 23 22.23 40.78 1.00
N HIS A 24 22.77 40.54 2.19
CA HIS A 24 23.23 41.61 3.08
C HIS A 24 24.64 42.04 2.66
N HIS A 25 24.77 42.83 1.59
CA HIS A 25 26.01 43.53 1.27
C HIS A 25 25.87 45.01 1.62
N GLN A 26 26.80 45.53 2.44
CA GLN A 26 26.98 46.97 2.58
C GLN A 26 27.66 47.49 1.30
N GLY A 27 26.90 48.24 0.50
CA GLY A 27 27.40 48.99 -0.66
C GLY A 27 27.13 48.32 -2.01
N GLY A 28 26.31 48.97 -2.84
CA GLY A 28 26.10 48.63 -4.26
C GLY A 28 24.76 47.96 -4.58
N ALA A 29 24.20 48.30 -5.75
CA ALA A 29 22.82 48.06 -6.20
C ALA A 29 22.22 46.67 -5.90
N SER A 30 20.95 46.66 -5.49
CA SER A 30 20.17 45.47 -5.14
C SER A 30 19.65 44.73 -6.38
N ASP A 31 20.35 43.67 -6.79
CA ASP A 31 19.76 42.64 -7.66
C ASP A 31 18.92 41.68 -6.80
N LEU A 32 17.59 41.81 -6.89
CA LEU A 32 16.64 40.84 -6.33
C LEU A 32 16.74 39.54 -7.13
N ARG A 33 17.30 38.49 -6.53
CA ARG A 33 17.30 37.14 -7.13
C ARG A 33 16.14 36.34 -6.56
N CYS A 34 15.21 35.99 -7.42
CA CYS A 34 14.04 35.20 -7.08
C CYS A 34 14.33 33.71 -7.30
N LEU A 35 14.18 32.89 -6.25
CA LEU A 35 14.36 31.44 -6.33
C LEU A 35 12.98 30.78 -6.40
N ARG A 36 12.67 30.12 -7.51
CA ARG A 36 11.41 29.40 -7.69
C ARG A 36 11.59 27.95 -7.28
N VAL A 37 10.95 27.56 -6.18
CA VAL A 37 10.98 26.18 -5.67
C VAL A 37 9.65 25.49 -5.97
N ASN A 38 9.72 24.33 -6.61
CA ASN A 38 8.55 23.48 -6.83
C ASN A 38 8.58 22.28 -5.88
N ALA A 39 7.75 22.32 -4.84
CA ALA A 39 7.68 21.28 -3.81
C ALA A 39 7.15 19.93 -4.30
N SER A 40 6.53 19.86 -5.48
CA SER A 40 5.90 18.62 -5.98
C SER A 40 6.87 17.59 -6.58
N HIS A 41 8.14 17.96 -6.84
CA HIS A 41 9.08 17.08 -7.56
C HIS A 41 10.51 17.07 -7.01
N GLY A 42 10.77 17.71 -5.86
CA GLY A 42 12.13 17.78 -5.29
C GLY A 42 13.19 18.44 -6.18
N ARG A 43 12.81 19.13 -7.27
CA ARG A 43 13.72 19.80 -8.21
C ARG A 43 13.71 21.32 -7.98
N ILE A 44 14.89 21.86 -7.69
CA ILE A 44 15.16 23.30 -7.71
C ILE A 44 15.49 23.69 -9.15
N VAL A 45 14.73 24.60 -9.74
CA VAL A 45 15.00 25.13 -11.09
C VAL A 45 15.32 26.61 -10.95
N MET A 46 16.58 26.98 -11.19
CA MET A 46 17.01 28.37 -11.25
C MET A 46 16.54 28.96 -12.59
N ALA A 47 15.87 30.12 -12.57
CA ALA A 47 15.44 30.80 -13.79
C ALA A 47 16.45 31.89 -14.22
N ASN A 48 16.92 31.71 -15.46
CA ASN A 48 17.55 32.60 -16.44
C ASN A 48 19.02 33.07 -16.34
N ASP A 49 19.72 32.67 -17.41
CA ASP A 49 20.59 33.43 -18.32
C ASP A 49 21.66 34.34 -17.74
N GLY A 50 22.85 33.77 -17.57
CA GLY A 50 24.07 34.52 -17.32
C GLY A 50 25.19 33.61 -16.86
N ILE A 51 26.17 33.40 -17.75
CA ILE A 51 27.39 32.63 -17.51
C ILE A 51 28.05 33.07 -16.18
N MET A 52 28.13 32.16 -15.21
CA MET A 52 29.06 32.27 -14.09
C MET A 52 29.75 30.92 -13.87
N ARG A 53 31.01 30.87 -14.32
CA ARG A 53 31.99 29.85 -13.97
C ARG A 53 32.25 29.91 -12.46
N GLY A 54 32.31 28.73 -11.84
CA GLY A 54 33.05 28.54 -10.59
C GLY A 54 32.30 28.89 -9.30
N MET A 55 31.28 28.09 -8.96
CA MET A 55 30.96 27.79 -7.57
C MET A 55 30.31 26.40 -7.55
N THR A 56 31.01 25.43 -6.96
CA THR A 56 30.58 24.04 -6.83
C THR A 56 29.19 23.95 -6.22
N ALA A 57 28.28 23.24 -6.90
CA ALA A 57 26.90 22.94 -6.48
C ALA A 57 26.76 22.26 -5.09
N ALA A 58 27.88 21.98 -4.41
CA ALA A 58 27.94 21.36 -3.10
C ALA A 58 27.59 22.30 -1.93
N LEU A 59 27.66 23.64 -2.08
CA LEU A 59 27.43 24.57 -0.95
C LEU A 59 26.00 25.09 -0.80
N LEU A 60 25.11 24.85 -1.77
CA LEU A 60 23.70 25.30 -1.72
C LEU A 60 22.72 24.19 -1.33
N ALA A 61 23.18 22.95 -1.21
CA ALA A 61 22.36 21.80 -0.77
C ALA A 61 22.32 21.62 0.76
N SER A 62 23.02 22.47 1.53
CA SER A 62 23.25 22.28 2.98
C SER A 62 22.38 23.14 3.90
N SER A 63 21.32 23.77 3.40
CA SER A 63 20.37 24.51 4.25
C SER A 63 18.93 24.19 3.88
N LEU A 64 18.22 23.52 4.81
CA LEU A 64 16.84 23.00 4.75
C LEU A 64 16.68 21.58 4.17
N ALA A 65 17.54 20.64 4.58
CA ALA A 65 17.05 19.27 4.75
C ALA A 65 16.12 19.27 5.97
N PHE A 66 14.81 19.40 5.75
CA PHE A 66 13.86 18.99 6.78
C PHE A 66 14.09 17.49 6.98
N THR A 67 14.77 17.13 8.05
CA THR A 67 14.86 15.73 8.46
C THR A 67 13.46 15.35 8.92
N VAL A 68 12.72 14.68 8.05
CA VAL A 68 11.43 14.09 8.42
C VAL A 68 11.73 12.96 9.40
N ALA A 69 10.93 12.84 10.46
CA ALA A 69 11.04 11.73 11.38
C ALA A 69 10.96 10.41 10.59
N ASP A 70 11.91 9.50 10.80
CA ASP A 70 11.95 8.21 10.12
C ASP A 70 12.10 7.09 11.14
N LEU A 71 11.08 6.23 11.19
CA LEU A 71 11.00 5.08 12.09
C LEU A 71 11.30 3.81 11.30
N THR A 72 12.55 3.36 11.35
CA THR A 72 13.03 2.23 10.53
C THR A 72 13.28 1.01 11.41
N PRO A 73 12.76 -0.20 11.04
CA PRO A 73 13.12 -1.41 11.76
C PRO A 73 14.63 -1.67 11.69
N THR A 74 15.26 -1.98 12.82
CA THR A 74 16.67 -2.46 12.81
C THR A 74 16.73 -3.94 12.47
N THR A 75 15.68 -4.68 12.83
CA THR A 75 15.47 -6.07 12.44
C THR A 75 14.04 -6.22 11.91
N PRO A 76 13.83 -6.81 10.72
CA PRO A 76 12.50 -6.93 10.12
C PRO A 76 11.62 -7.97 10.80
N PHE A 77 12.18 -8.84 11.65
CA PHE A 77 11.45 -9.91 12.33
C PHE A 77 11.78 -9.92 13.82
N ALA A 78 10.74 -10.10 14.64
CA ALA A 78 10.83 -10.29 16.09
C ALA A 78 10.16 -11.60 16.50
N ARG A 79 10.76 -12.32 17.45
CA ARG A 79 10.16 -13.50 18.08
C ARG A 79 8.92 -13.10 18.91
N PRO A 80 7.99 -14.03 19.23
CA PRO A 80 6.80 -13.72 20.02
C PRO A 80 7.08 -13.01 21.35
N ASP A 81 8.20 -13.34 21.99
CA ASP A 81 8.72 -12.78 23.25
C ASP A 81 9.95 -11.88 23.05
N GLY A 82 10.45 -11.76 21.82
CA GLY A 82 11.65 -10.99 21.48
C GLY A 82 11.42 -9.48 21.45
N ALA A 83 12.50 -8.71 21.43
CA ALA A 83 12.47 -7.26 21.25
C ALA A 83 11.98 -6.89 19.85
N MET A 84 11.26 -5.77 19.75
CA MET A 84 10.82 -5.17 18.49
C MET A 84 11.62 -3.89 18.25
N THR A 85 12.88 -4.05 17.89
CA THR A 85 13.83 -2.93 17.83
C THR A 85 13.67 -2.12 16.55
N VAL A 86 13.57 -0.81 16.71
CA VAL A 86 13.45 0.18 15.64
C VAL A 86 14.38 1.35 15.93
N ARG A 87 14.80 2.05 14.89
CA ARG A 87 15.60 3.26 14.97
C ARG A 87 14.77 4.45 14.51
N LEU A 88 14.54 5.39 15.41
CA LEU A 88 13.90 6.67 15.14
C LEU A 88 14.97 7.73 14.89
N THR A 89 15.00 8.27 13.67
CA THR A 89 15.90 9.35 13.26
C THR A 89 15.12 10.59 12.80
N GLY A 90 15.81 11.70 12.58
CA GLY A 90 15.18 12.95 12.12
C GLY A 90 14.37 13.70 13.18
N VAL A 91 14.46 13.28 14.44
CA VAL A 91 13.89 13.98 15.61
C VAL A 91 15.02 14.63 16.42
N THR A 92 14.85 15.89 16.80
CA THR A 92 15.86 16.68 17.55
C THR A 92 15.43 17.00 18.98
N ALA A 93 14.22 16.60 19.37
CA ALA A 93 13.63 16.80 20.68
C ALA A 93 12.77 15.57 21.02
N PRO A 94 12.44 15.35 22.31
CA PRO A 94 11.54 14.27 22.71
C PRO A 94 10.21 14.35 21.94
N CYS A 95 9.79 13.22 21.40
CA CYS A 95 8.60 13.09 20.58
C CYS A 95 7.70 11.98 21.13
N GLU A 96 6.58 11.71 20.46
CA GLU A 96 5.65 10.65 20.86
C GLU A 96 5.56 9.57 19.78
N LEU A 97 5.35 8.34 20.22
CA LEU A 97 4.93 7.23 19.37
C LEU A 97 3.50 6.87 19.75
N VAL A 98 2.68 6.58 18.73
CA VAL A 98 1.29 6.20 18.90
C VAL A 98 1.02 4.93 18.11
N VAL A 99 0.41 3.93 18.75
CA VAL A 99 -0.05 2.69 18.13
C VAL A 99 -1.48 2.90 17.65
N LEU A 100 -1.72 2.70 16.36
CA LEU A 100 -3.00 2.89 15.68
C LEU A 100 -3.48 1.56 15.09
N ASP A 101 -4.78 1.29 15.21
CA ASP A 101 -5.42 0.18 14.49
C ASP A 101 -5.76 0.55 13.03
N ALA A 102 -6.48 -0.34 12.34
CA ALA A 102 -6.89 -0.18 10.95
C ALA A 102 -7.77 1.05 10.70
N ASP A 103 -8.56 1.46 11.69
CA ASP A 103 -9.48 2.60 11.64
C ASP A 103 -8.82 3.88 12.20
N ALA A 104 -7.50 3.85 12.36
CA ALA A 104 -6.69 4.91 12.95
C ALA A 104 -7.03 5.21 14.42
N LYS A 105 -7.73 4.32 15.12
CA LYS A 105 -8.01 4.49 16.54
C LYS A 105 -6.73 4.26 17.33
N GLU A 106 -6.47 5.18 18.26
CA GLU A 106 -5.34 5.07 19.17
C GLU A 106 -5.52 3.92 20.16
N LEU A 107 -4.55 3.01 20.18
CA LEU A 107 -4.49 1.87 21.10
C LEU A 107 -3.53 2.13 22.27
N ALA A 108 -2.44 2.85 22.01
CA ALA A 108 -1.43 3.20 23.01
C ALA A 108 -0.59 4.40 22.56
N ARG A 109 0.01 5.10 23.52
CA ARG A 109 0.87 6.27 23.31
C ARG A 109 1.99 6.30 24.33
N ALA A 110 3.18 6.71 23.89
CA ALA A 110 4.33 6.88 24.77
C ALA A 110 5.31 7.92 24.23
N LYS A 111 6.10 8.52 25.13
CA LYS A 111 7.18 9.44 24.77
C LYS A 111 8.48 8.69 24.49
N THR A 112 9.32 9.24 23.63
CA THR A 112 10.68 8.76 23.35
C THR A 112 11.60 9.92 22.98
N ASP A 113 12.88 9.79 23.31
CA ASP A 113 13.92 10.76 22.94
C ASP A 113 14.48 10.50 21.53
N GLY A 114 13.95 9.51 20.80
CA GLY A 114 14.48 9.05 19.52
C GLY A 114 15.60 8.01 19.68
N GLY A 115 16.34 7.76 18.59
CA GLY A 115 17.41 6.76 18.59
C GLY A 115 16.87 5.34 18.52
N GLU A 116 17.48 4.41 19.27
CA GLU A 116 17.08 3.00 19.25
C GLU A 116 15.99 2.74 20.30
N VAL A 117 14.89 2.14 19.84
CA VAL A 117 13.66 1.96 20.60
C VAL A 117 13.21 0.50 20.48
N ASP A 118 12.93 -0.15 21.61
CA ASP A 118 12.21 -1.43 21.64
C ASP A 118 10.72 -1.20 21.84
N LEU A 119 9.96 -1.35 20.76
CA LEU A 119 8.51 -1.11 20.77
C LEU A 119 7.77 -2.04 21.72
N ALA A 120 8.24 -3.28 21.92
CA ALA A 120 7.57 -4.22 22.80
C ALA A 120 7.78 -3.89 24.29
N LYS A 121 8.85 -3.14 24.62
CA LYS A 121 9.08 -2.61 25.97
C LYS A 121 8.22 -1.39 26.25
N ILE A 122 8.10 -0.49 25.28
CA ILE A 122 7.32 0.75 25.42
C ILE A 122 5.81 0.46 25.33
N PHE A 123 5.42 -0.49 24.47
CA PHE A 123 4.04 -0.91 24.25
C PHE A 123 3.88 -2.42 24.47
N PRO A 124 3.82 -2.90 25.74
CA PRO A 124 3.62 -4.33 25.99
C PRO A 124 2.36 -4.90 25.33
N SER A 125 1.31 -4.09 25.16
CA SER A 125 0.06 -4.44 24.49
C SER A 125 0.23 -4.79 23.01
N ILE A 126 1.31 -4.36 22.35
CA ILE A 126 1.56 -4.67 20.94
C ILE A 126 1.71 -6.17 20.68
N ARG A 127 2.05 -6.96 21.70
CA ARG A 127 2.14 -8.42 21.60
C ARG A 127 0.77 -9.11 21.49
N ALA A 128 -0.30 -8.43 21.89
CA ALA A 128 -1.65 -8.99 21.89
C ALA A 128 -2.44 -8.65 20.61
N VAL A 129 -1.85 -7.90 19.67
CA VAL A 129 -2.53 -7.52 18.42
C VAL A 129 -2.70 -8.74 17.52
N THR A 130 -3.89 -8.87 16.93
CA THR A 130 -4.24 -9.99 16.04
C THR A 130 -4.32 -9.57 14.57
N ARG A 131 -4.21 -8.27 14.28
CA ARG A 131 -4.12 -7.69 12.94
C ARG A 131 -2.93 -6.73 12.89
N ALA A 132 -2.50 -6.36 11.70
CA ALA A 132 -1.45 -5.36 11.54
C ALA A 132 -1.87 -4.03 12.19
N VAL A 133 -0.95 -3.43 12.92
CA VAL A 133 -1.10 -2.09 13.52
C VAL A 133 -0.02 -1.16 13.01
N ARG A 134 -0.24 0.14 13.14
CA ARG A 134 0.71 1.18 12.74
C ARG A 134 1.28 1.86 13.97
N VAL A 135 2.59 2.07 14.00
CA VAL A 135 3.26 2.93 14.97
C VAL A 135 3.61 4.23 14.26
N GLN A 136 2.91 5.30 14.62
CA GLN A 136 3.11 6.63 14.07
C GLN A 136 3.96 7.48 15.01
N THR A 137 4.94 8.18 14.45
CA THR A 137 5.67 9.22 15.18
C THR A 137 4.90 10.53 15.16
N LEU A 138 4.78 11.20 16.31
CA LEU A 138 4.28 12.56 16.43
C LEU A 138 5.41 13.49 16.92
N VAL A 139 5.69 14.55 16.17
CA VAL A 139 6.63 15.61 16.54
C VAL A 139 5.82 16.86 16.83
N ASP A 140 5.96 17.43 18.03
CA ASP A 140 5.15 18.57 18.52
C ASP A 140 3.64 18.33 18.38
N GLY A 141 3.20 17.09 18.58
CA GLY A 141 1.80 16.66 18.46
C GLY A 141 1.32 16.43 17.02
N ALA A 142 2.13 16.73 16.01
CA ALA A 142 1.80 16.53 14.61
C ALA A 142 2.36 15.20 14.06
N PRO A 143 1.59 14.40 13.31
CA PRO A 143 2.09 13.20 12.64
C PRO A 143 3.24 13.50 11.69
N ALA A 144 4.35 12.75 11.84
CA ALA A 144 5.57 12.94 11.06
C ALA A 144 6.12 11.59 10.56
N GLY A 145 6.49 11.55 9.28
CA GLY A 145 7.05 10.37 8.64
C GLY A 145 6.03 9.27 8.34
N ALA A 146 6.47 8.29 7.55
CA ALA A 146 5.68 7.09 7.32
C ALA A 146 5.48 6.32 8.62
N PRO A 147 4.28 5.75 8.85
CA PRO A 147 4.08 4.81 9.94
C PRO A 147 4.97 3.57 9.77
N LEU A 148 5.33 2.97 10.89
CA LEU A 148 5.88 1.61 10.92
C LEU A 148 4.73 0.61 11.09
N LEU A 149 4.69 -0.42 10.27
CA LEU A 149 3.79 -1.56 10.42
C LEU A 149 4.36 -2.58 11.40
N VAL A 150 3.51 -3.05 12.29
CA VAL A 150 3.77 -4.22 13.13
C VAL A 150 2.74 -5.28 12.77
N VAL A 151 3.20 -6.31 12.07
CA VAL A 151 2.34 -7.36 11.51
C VAL A 151 2.52 -8.64 12.32
N PRO A 152 1.49 -9.13 13.03
CA PRO A 152 1.57 -10.43 13.71
C PRO A 152 1.68 -11.55 12.66
N LEU A 153 2.65 -12.44 12.84
CA LEU A 153 2.87 -13.60 11.99
C LEU A 153 2.19 -14.80 12.65
N VAL A 154 1.01 -15.15 12.17
CA VAL A 154 0.28 -16.34 12.60
C VAL A 154 0.63 -17.52 11.69
N SER A 155 0.94 -18.65 12.29
CA SER A 155 1.13 -19.92 11.58
C SER A 155 -0.16 -20.37 10.91
N ARG A 156 -0.04 -21.34 10.00
CA ARG A 156 -1.23 -21.99 9.42
C ARG A 156 -2.06 -22.65 10.53
N ALA A 157 -3.36 -22.75 10.28
CA ALA A 157 -4.26 -23.49 11.15
C ALA A 157 -3.77 -24.93 11.35
N THR A 158 -3.96 -25.46 12.56
CA THR A 158 -3.51 -26.80 12.95
C THR A 158 -4.08 -27.86 12.01
N ILE A 159 -3.22 -28.70 11.43
CA ILE A 159 -3.65 -29.81 10.57
C ILE A 159 -4.40 -30.81 11.43
N ARG A 160 -5.61 -31.18 11.02
CA ARG A 160 -6.43 -32.21 11.67
C ARG A 160 -6.28 -33.52 10.91
N THR A 161 -5.97 -34.60 11.63
CA THR A 161 -5.68 -35.89 11.01
C THR A 161 -6.42 -37.03 11.71
N THR A 162 -6.68 -38.10 10.96
CA THR A 162 -7.09 -39.41 11.48
C THR A 162 -6.23 -40.53 10.87
N SER A 163 -6.33 -41.74 11.43
CA SER A 163 -5.74 -42.93 10.84
C SER A 163 -6.72 -43.54 9.83
N ALA A 164 -6.26 -43.87 8.62
CA ALA A 164 -7.06 -44.53 7.60
C ALA A 164 -6.33 -45.77 7.05
N LYS A 165 -7.06 -46.69 6.43
CA LYS A 165 -6.49 -47.87 5.75
C LYS A 165 -6.29 -47.58 4.26
N ARG A 166 -5.16 -48.05 3.72
CA ARG A 166 -4.91 -48.07 2.27
C ARG A 166 -5.94 -48.99 1.57
N PRO A 167 -6.06 -48.92 0.24
CA PRO A 167 -6.99 -49.76 -0.51
C PRO A 167 -6.81 -51.28 -0.27
N ASP A 168 -5.60 -51.71 0.11
CA ASP A 168 -5.31 -53.10 0.47
C ASP A 168 -5.90 -53.54 1.83
N GLY A 169 -6.43 -52.61 2.63
CA GLY A 169 -6.98 -52.85 3.96
C GLY A 169 -5.94 -53.12 5.05
N VAL A 170 -4.67 -53.27 4.68
CA VAL A 170 -3.60 -53.73 5.59
C VAL A 170 -2.86 -52.53 6.16
N ALA A 171 -2.27 -51.71 5.28
CA ALA A 171 -1.41 -50.62 5.70
C ALA A 171 -2.22 -49.42 6.18
N SER A 172 -1.89 -48.89 7.35
CA SER A 172 -2.43 -47.63 7.84
C SER A 172 -1.66 -46.43 7.27
N TYR A 173 -2.33 -45.31 7.12
CA TYR A 173 -1.72 -44.03 6.79
C TYR A 173 -2.42 -42.88 7.53
N THR A 174 -1.70 -41.78 7.74
CA THR A 174 -2.26 -40.56 8.29
C THR A 174 -3.04 -39.84 7.20
N ARG A 175 -4.34 -39.64 7.41
CA ARG A 175 -5.22 -38.88 6.52
C ARG A 175 -5.52 -37.52 7.11
N ILE A 176 -5.38 -36.48 6.31
CA ILE A 176 -5.81 -35.13 6.69
C ILE A 176 -7.33 -35.04 6.51
N ILE A 177 -8.02 -34.52 7.52
CA ILE A 177 -9.47 -34.40 7.58
C ILE A 177 -9.95 -32.96 7.81
N GLY A 178 -9.03 -32.01 8.00
CA GLY A 178 -9.36 -30.61 8.23
C GLY A 178 -8.17 -29.75 8.64
N TRP A 179 -8.44 -28.46 8.85
CA TRP A 179 -7.48 -27.46 9.34
C TRP A 179 -8.19 -26.54 10.34
N GLY A 180 -7.61 -26.38 11.52
CA GLY A 180 -8.24 -25.62 12.61
C GLY A 180 -9.61 -26.20 12.96
N ASP A 181 -10.67 -25.43 12.71
CA ASP A 181 -12.06 -25.84 12.97
C ASP A 181 -12.82 -26.23 11.70
N GLU A 182 -12.17 -26.18 10.53
CA GLU A 182 -12.76 -26.53 9.24
C GLU A 182 -12.50 -28.00 8.90
N VAL A 183 -13.54 -28.69 8.43
CA VAL A 183 -13.47 -30.07 7.97
C VAL A 183 -13.34 -30.07 6.46
N LEU A 184 -12.39 -30.84 5.93
CA LEU A 184 -12.10 -30.92 4.49
C LEU A 184 -13.28 -31.46 3.68
N GLU A 185 -14.00 -32.45 4.22
CA GLU A 185 -15.19 -33.03 3.59
C GLU A 185 -16.38 -32.90 4.57
N PRO A 186 -17.09 -31.76 4.60
CA PRO A 186 -18.14 -31.49 5.59
C PRO A 186 -19.32 -32.47 5.53
N THR A 187 -19.55 -33.08 4.37
CA THR A 187 -20.59 -34.09 4.14
C THR A 187 -20.20 -35.49 4.64
N ASN A 188 -18.94 -35.68 5.04
CA ASN A 188 -18.47 -36.95 5.59
C ASN A 188 -18.85 -37.04 7.08
N GLU A 189 -19.82 -37.91 7.40
CA GLU A 189 -20.33 -38.07 8.77
C GLU A 189 -19.25 -38.48 9.78
N GLU A 190 -18.25 -39.27 9.36
CA GLU A 190 -17.15 -39.68 10.22
C GLU A 190 -16.29 -38.48 10.60
N TYR A 191 -15.99 -37.60 9.64
CA TYR A 191 -15.21 -36.39 9.91
C TYR A 191 -15.99 -35.40 10.76
N ALA A 192 -17.30 -35.27 10.53
CA ALA A 192 -18.17 -34.44 11.36
C ALA A 192 -18.19 -34.93 12.82
N LYS A 193 -18.20 -36.25 13.05
CA LYS A 193 -18.08 -36.83 14.41
C LYS A 193 -16.71 -36.57 15.03
N LEU A 194 -15.63 -36.74 14.27
CA LEU A 194 -14.26 -36.45 14.74
C LEU A 194 -14.08 -34.96 15.09
N LYS A 195 -14.67 -34.05 14.32
CA LYS A 195 -14.68 -32.60 14.59
C LYS A 195 -15.24 -32.28 15.98
N ALA A 196 -16.29 -32.99 16.43
CA ALA A 196 -16.88 -32.76 17.74
C ALA A 196 -15.90 -32.99 18.91
N ALA A 197 -14.84 -33.77 18.69
CA ALA A 197 -13.80 -34.03 19.67
C ALA A 197 -12.60 -33.07 19.57
N TRP A 198 -12.55 -32.19 18.56
CA TRP A 198 -11.45 -31.24 18.41
C TRP A 198 -11.51 -30.14 19.49
N PRO A 199 -10.35 -29.65 19.98
CA PRO A 199 -10.32 -28.48 20.84
C PRO A 199 -11.00 -27.29 20.13
N LYS A 200 -12.04 -26.72 20.75
CA LYS A 200 -12.82 -25.59 20.19
C LYS A 200 -12.04 -24.28 20.04
N THR A 201 -10.82 -24.23 20.58
CA THR A 201 -9.94 -23.08 20.57
C THR A 201 -8.51 -23.58 20.36
N ASP A 202 -8.21 -24.00 19.14
CA ASP A 202 -6.84 -24.30 18.71
C ASP A 202 -6.29 -23.07 17.97
N PRO A 203 -5.81 -22.04 18.69
CA PRO A 203 -5.39 -20.81 18.07
C PRO A 203 -4.18 -21.07 17.17
N SER A 204 -4.20 -20.47 15.98
CA SER A 204 -3.03 -20.49 15.09
C SER A 204 -1.82 -19.94 15.85
N PRO A 205 -0.72 -20.71 16.00
CA PRO A 205 0.41 -20.28 16.80
C PRO A 205 0.99 -18.96 16.28
N LEU A 206 1.18 -17.99 17.18
CA LEU A 206 1.91 -16.77 16.88
C LEU A 206 3.39 -17.13 16.73
N SER A 207 3.92 -17.00 15.52
CA SER A 207 5.32 -17.23 15.18
C SER A 207 6.21 -16.01 15.42
N GLY A 208 5.62 -14.84 15.59
CA GLY A 208 6.33 -13.61 15.89
C GLY A 208 5.69 -12.40 15.23
N PHE A 209 6.50 -11.40 14.93
CA PHE A 209 6.06 -10.15 14.32
C PHE A 209 7.01 -9.77 13.19
N ARG A 210 6.46 -9.22 12.12
CA ARG A 210 7.21 -8.55 11.07
C ARG A 210 7.08 -7.05 11.26
N LEU A 211 8.20 -6.35 11.14
CA LEU A 211 8.31 -4.90 11.23
C LEU A 211 8.71 -4.37 9.85
N GLU A 212 7.91 -3.48 9.29
CA GLU A 212 8.19 -2.89 7.97
C GLU A 212 7.66 -1.46 7.90
N ARG A 213 8.23 -0.63 7.03
CA ARG A 213 7.70 0.72 6.81
C ARG A 213 6.42 0.62 5.98
N ASP A 214 5.42 1.44 6.30
CA ASP A 214 4.23 1.56 5.47
C ASP A 214 4.60 2.26 4.15
N ARG A 215 4.15 1.68 3.03
CA ARG A 215 4.56 2.08 1.69
C ARG A 215 3.35 2.18 0.76
N ASP A 216 3.39 3.16 -0.11
CA ASP A 216 2.52 3.24 -1.26
C ASP A 216 3.24 2.71 -2.49
N VAL A 217 2.48 2.19 -3.45
CA VAL A 217 2.99 1.77 -4.77
C VAL A 217 2.54 2.78 -5.82
N ILE A 218 3.47 3.19 -6.68
CA ILE A 218 3.21 4.09 -7.80
C ILE A 218 3.43 3.33 -9.10
N PHE A 219 2.42 3.36 -9.96
CA PHE A 219 2.54 2.98 -11.36
C PHE A 219 2.60 4.22 -12.23
N GLU A 220 3.70 4.40 -12.94
CA GLU A 220 3.75 5.23 -14.12
C GLU A 220 3.24 4.39 -15.29
N THR A 221 2.18 4.85 -15.96
CA THR A 221 1.61 4.14 -17.11
C THR A 221 1.56 5.06 -18.32
N THR A 222 1.40 4.46 -19.49
CA THR A 222 1.10 5.19 -20.73
C THR A 222 -0.21 6.00 -20.69
N ALA A 223 -1.10 5.75 -19.72
CA ALA A 223 -2.33 6.52 -19.50
C ALA A 223 -2.22 7.58 -18.38
N GLY A 224 -1.07 7.68 -17.72
CA GLY A 224 -0.83 8.54 -16.57
C GLY A 224 -0.44 7.77 -15.31
N THR A 225 -0.18 8.51 -14.23
CA THR A 225 0.28 7.95 -12.96
C THR A 225 -0.89 7.51 -12.08
N ILE A 226 -0.74 6.36 -11.43
CA ILE A 226 -1.67 5.85 -10.42
C ILE A 226 -0.87 5.58 -9.14
N ARG A 227 -1.30 6.17 -8.02
CA ARG A 227 -0.72 5.91 -6.70
C ARG A 227 -1.71 5.11 -5.87
N PHE A 228 -1.25 4.00 -5.32
CA PHE A 228 -2.03 3.09 -4.50
C PHE A 228 -1.59 3.17 -3.04
N ALA A 229 -2.55 3.43 -2.15
CA ALA A 229 -2.39 3.19 -0.73
C ALA A 229 -2.61 1.70 -0.44
N MET A 230 -1.65 1.07 0.21
CA MET A 230 -1.74 -0.34 0.58
C MET A 230 -2.59 -0.53 1.84
N ARG A 231 -3.20 -1.72 2.00
CA ARG A 231 -3.96 -2.13 3.19
C ARG A 231 -3.40 -3.40 3.83
N PRO A 232 -2.20 -3.35 4.45
CA PRO A 232 -1.64 -4.49 5.18
C PRO A 232 -2.49 -4.91 6.40
N ASP A 233 -3.36 -4.03 6.90
CA ASP A 233 -4.37 -4.37 7.91
C ASP A 233 -5.47 -5.30 7.40
N GLU A 234 -5.75 -5.29 6.09
CA GLU A 234 -6.70 -6.19 5.42
C GLU A 234 -6.02 -7.46 4.90
N ALA A 235 -4.87 -7.32 4.24
CA ALA A 235 -4.17 -8.44 3.60
C ALA A 235 -2.64 -8.25 3.67
N PRO A 236 -2.02 -8.55 4.83
CA PRO A 236 -0.62 -8.21 5.10
C PRO A 236 0.38 -8.91 4.20
N ASN A 237 0.15 -10.15 3.78
CA ASN A 237 1.09 -10.88 2.94
C ASN A 237 0.90 -10.54 1.47
N THR A 238 -0.33 -10.32 1.04
CA THR A 238 -0.69 -9.92 -0.32
C THR A 238 -0.20 -8.51 -0.62
N ALA A 239 -0.45 -7.56 0.29
CA ALA A 239 0.07 -6.20 0.18
C ALA A 239 1.60 -6.19 0.14
N ARG A 240 2.26 -6.94 1.03
CA ARG A 240 3.72 -7.07 1.03
C ARG A 240 4.25 -7.65 -0.27
N ASN A 241 3.68 -8.75 -0.76
CA ASN A 241 4.07 -9.36 -2.03
C ASN A 241 4.00 -8.34 -3.17
N PHE A 242 2.91 -7.58 -3.27
CA PHE A 242 2.76 -6.55 -4.29
C PHE A 242 3.80 -5.42 -4.16
N VAL A 243 4.05 -4.95 -2.93
CA VAL A 243 5.07 -3.92 -2.64
C VAL A 243 6.48 -4.41 -3.01
N GLU A 244 6.83 -5.66 -2.70
CA GLU A 244 8.14 -6.24 -3.01
C GLU A 244 8.34 -6.45 -4.53
N LEU A 245 7.31 -6.94 -5.23
CA LEU A 245 7.32 -7.04 -6.69
C LEU A 245 7.45 -5.66 -7.35
N ALA A 246 6.72 -4.64 -6.87
CA ALA A 246 6.87 -3.28 -7.38
C ALA A 246 8.26 -2.70 -7.08
N ALA A 247 8.80 -2.88 -5.87
CA ALA A 247 10.11 -2.37 -5.48
C ALA A 247 11.27 -3.02 -6.27
N SER A 248 11.09 -4.26 -6.74
CA SER A 248 12.06 -4.99 -7.56
C SER A 248 11.95 -4.71 -9.07
N GLY A 249 11.00 -3.87 -9.49
CA GLY A 249 10.76 -3.57 -10.90
C GLY A 249 10.03 -4.68 -11.67
N PHE A 250 9.42 -5.65 -10.99
CA PHE A 250 8.73 -6.79 -11.62
C PHE A 250 7.61 -6.35 -12.58
N TYR A 251 6.92 -5.25 -12.26
CA TYR A 251 5.81 -4.73 -13.05
C TYR A 251 6.25 -3.79 -14.18
N ASP A 252 7.55 -3.50 -14.31
CA ASP A 252 8.06 -2.63 -15.38
C ASP A 252 7.82 -3.26 -16.74
N ALA A 253 7.35 -2.45 -17.69
CA ALA A 253 6.96 -2.84 -19.04
C ALA A 253 5.82 -3.89 -19.13
N THR A 254 5.16 -4.24 -18.01
CA THR A 254 3.98 -5.12 -18.04
C THR A 254 2.77 -4.38 -18.61
N ILE A 255 1.90 -5.10 -19.32
CA ILE A 255 0.69 -4.53 -19.93
C ILE A 255 -0.55 -4.81 -19.09
N VAL A 256 -1.55 -3.94 -19.25
CA VAL A 256 -2.94 -4.25 -18.87
C VAL A 256 -3.51 -5.17 -19.95
N HIS A 257 -3.37 -6.47 -19.74
CA HIS A 257 -3.67 -7.47 -20.76
C HIS A 257 -5.17 -7.75 -20.94
N ARG A 258 -6.02 -7.28 -20.01
CA ARG A 258 -7.47 -7.53 -20.04
C ARG A 258 -8.27 -6.32 -19.54
N ILE A 259 -9.31 -5.96 -20.28
CA ILE A 259 -10.32 -4.96 -19.94
C ILE A 259 -11.69 -5.65 -20.03
N VAL A 260 -12.51 -5.51 -18.99
CA VAL A 260 -13.94 -5.88 -19.01
C VAL A 260 -14.74 -4.59 -18.90
N PRO A 261 -14.99 -3.91 -20.03
CA PRO A 261 -15.57 -2.55 -20.03
C PRO A 261 -17.05 -2.55 -19.64
N ALA A 262 -17.72 -3.69 -19.80
CA ALA A 262 -19.09 -3.93 -19.38
C ALA A 262 -19.25 -5.41 -18.98
N ASP A 263 -19.90 -5.66 -17.85
CA ASP A 263 -20.39 -6.98 -17.48
C ASP A 263 -21.67 -7.33 -18.28
N ARG A 264 -22.29 -8.47 -17.95
CA ARG A 264 -23.55 -8.91 -18.60
C ARG A 264 -24.71 -7.91 -18.49
N ASN A 265 -24.63 -6.94 -17.59
CA ASN A 265 -25.63 -5.90 -17.36
C ASN A 265 -25.22 -4.55 -17.96
N GLY A 266 -24.11 -4.49 -18.71
CA GLY A 266 -23.61 -3.24 -19.29
C GLY A 266 -22.79 -2.39 -18.32
N LEU A 267 -22.39 -2.93 -17.16
CA LEU A 267 -21.71 -2.14 -16.12
C LEU A 267 -20.19 -2.36 -16.11
N PRO A 268 -19.36 -1.31 -16.01
CA PRO A 268 -17.91 -1.45 -16.01
C PRO A 268 -17.40 -2.31 -14.87
N PHE A 269 -16.60 -3.32 -15.18
CA PHE A 269 -16.27 -4.36 -14.23
C PHE A 269 -14.83 -4.22 -13.70
N VAL A 270 -13.82 -4.64 -14.48
CA VAL A 270 -12.42 -4.62 -14.05
C VAL A 270 -11.47 -4.33 -15.21
N ILE A 271 -10.31 -3.77 -14.87
CA ILE A 271 -9.09 -3.87 -15.69
C ILE A 271 -8.09 -4.79 -14.97
N GLN A 272 -7.30 -5.55 -15.70
CA GLN A 272 -6.40 -6.57 -15.16
C GLN A 272 -5.02 -6.51 -15.83
N GLY A 273 -3.97 -6.63 -15.01
CA GLY A 273 -2.57 -6.56 -15.40
C GLY A 273 -1.66 -7.37 -14.48
N GLY A 274 -0.36 -7.12 -14.52
CA GLY A 274 0.62 -7.76 -13.62
C GLY A 274 1.12 -9.14 -14.05
N ASP A 275 0.86 -9.52 -15.31
CA ASP A 275 1.47 -10.68 -15.96
C ASP A 275 2.70 -10.23 -16.78
N PRO A 276 3.92 -10.69 -16.46
CA PRO A 276 5.14 -10.34 -17.19
C PRO A 276 5.20 -10.88 -18.62
N THR A 277 4.45 -11.94 -18.92
CA THR A 277 4.34 -12.50 -20.28
C THR A 277 3.27 -11.81 -21.12
N GLY A 278 2.31 -11.16 -20.45
CA GLY A 278 1.17 -10.49 -21.06
C GLY A 278 0.13 -11.42 -21.70
N THR A 279 0.18 -12.74 -21.44
CA THR A 279 -0.77 -13.72 -22.00
C THR A 279 -2.06 -13.81 -21.20
N GLY A 280 -2.01 -13.51 -19.90
CA GLY A 280 -3.05 -13.75 -18.90
C GLY A 280 -2.75 -14.94 -17.98
N ASP A 281 -1.71 -15.73 -18.27
CA ASP A 281 -1.39 -16.98 -17.54
C ASP A 281 -0.03 -16.94 -16.82
N GLY A 282 0.76 -15.88 -17.00
CA GLY A 282 2.04 -15.75 -16.33
C GLY A 282 1.93 -15.24 -14.89
N GLY A 283 3.06 -15.25 -14.18
CA GLY A 283 3.12 -14.87 -12.77
C GLY A 283 4.57 -14.75 -12.28
N PRO A 284 4.78 -14.61 -10.95
CA PRO A 284 6.10 -14.39 -10.37
C PRO A 284 6.88 -15.70 -10.14
N GLY A 285 6.35 -16.84 -10.61
CA GLY A 285 6.96 -18.17 -10.43
C GLY A 285 6.59 -18.85 -9.11
N TYR A 286 5.68 -18.27 -8.33
CA TYR A 286 5.14 -18.83 -7.10
C TYR A 286 3.71 -18.35 -6.86
N ASP A 287 2.99 -19.06 -6.00
CA ASP A 287 1.64 -18.72 -5.56
C ASP A 287 1.62 -18.26 -4.10
N ILE A 288 0.65 -17.41 -3.76
CA ILE A 288 0.34 -16.96 -2.41
C ILE A 288 -1.08 -17.42 -2.03
N ALA A 289 -1.25 -17.73 -0.74
CA ALA A 289 -2.54 -18.14 -0.20
C ALA A 289 -3.55 -16.98 -0.22
N LEU A 290 -4.83 -17.32 -0.35
CA LEU A 290 -5.91 -16.34 -0.31
C LEU A 290 -6.04 -15.73 1.10
N GLU A 291 -5.70 -14.45 1.24
CA GLU A 291 -6.00 -13.71 2.47
C GLU A 291 -7.44 -13.16 2.43
N PRO A 292 -8.27 -13.44 3.45
CA PRO A 292 -9.60 -12.88 3.52
C PRO A 292 -9.52 -11.38 3.75
N SER A 293 -10.22 -10.60 2.91
CA SER A 293 -10.26 -9.14 3.00
C SER A 293 -11.71 -8.66 3.13
N LYS A 294 -11.93 -7.64 3.97
CA LYS A 294 -13.21 -6.94 4.12
C LYS A 294 -13.29 -5.67 3.28
N LEU A 295 -12.20 -5.32 2.58
CA LEU A 295 -12.18 -4.17 1.69
C LEU A 295 -13.10 -4.41 0.49
N ALA A 296 -14.13 -3.57 0.37
CA ALA A 296 -15.10 -3.62 -0.70
C ALA A 296 -14.48 -3.27 -2.07
N HIS A 297 -14.85 -4.00 -3.12
CA HIS A 297 -14.30 -3.83 -4.46
C HIS A 297 -14.79 -2.58 -5.23
N ASP A 298 -14.92 -1.40 -4.61
CA ASP A 298 -15.42 -0.22 -5.36
C ASP A 298 -14.43 0.27 -6.44
N PHE A 299 -14.76 1.38 -7.13
CA PHE A 299 -13.86 2.01 -8.10
C PHE A 299 -12.45 2.25 -7.52
N GLY A 300 -11.41 1.85 -8.26
CA GLY A 300 -10.02 2.06 -7.87
C GLY A 300 -9.50 1.15 -6.76
N VAL A 301 -10.27 0.18 -6.25
CA VAL A 301 -9.72 -0.86 -5.35
C VAL A 301 -8.89 -1.86 -6.14
N LEU A 302 -7.71 -2.15 -5.58
CA LEU A 302 -6.71 -3.06 -6.10
C LEU A 302 -6.84 -4.41 -5.41
N SER A 303 -6.98 -5.46 -6.20
CA SER A 303 -7.22 -6.83 -5.74
C SER A 303 -6.41 -7.85 -6.53
N MET A 304 -6.14 -9.01 -5.92
CA MET A 304 -5.38 -10.09 -6.55
C MET A 304 -6.25 -10.88 -7.50
N ALA A 305 -5.79 -11.04 -8.74
CA ALA A 305 -6.31 -12.05 -9.64
C ALA A 305 -5.77 -13.43 -9.26
N ARG A 306 -6.55 -14.47 -9.56
CA ARG A 306 -6.22 -15.87 -9.31
C ARG A 306 -6.94 -16.76 -10.31
N ASN A 307 -6.51 -18.02 -10.42
CA ASN A 307 -7.31 -19.03 -11.10
C ASN A 307 -8.37 -19.61 -10.15
N ASP A 308 -9.04 -20.69 -10.56
CA ASP A 308 -10.14 -21.29 -9.78
C ASP A 308 -9.70 -21.80 -8.40
N TRP A 309 -8.42 -22.15 -8.22
CA TRP A 309 -7.86 -22.49 -6.91
C TRP A 309 -7.71 -21.23 -6.05
N PRO A 310 -8.25 -21.21 -4.82
CA PRO A 310 -8.14 -20.04 -3.94
C PRO A 310 -6.69 -19.59 -3.71
N ASP A 311 -5.78 -20.53 -3.45
CA ASP A 311 -4.38 -20.28 -3.12
C ASP A 311 -3.46 -20.25 -4.36
N SER A 312 -3.89 -19.58 -5.42
CA SER A 312 -3.18 -19.49 -6.71
C SER A 312 -2.89 -18.05 -7.17
N ALA A 313 -3.10 -17.08 -6.29
CA ALA A 313 -2.74 -15.70 -6.59
C ALA A 313 -1.21 -15.57 -6.66
N GLY A 314 -0.71 -14.58 -7.38
CA GLY A 314 0.74 -14.36 -7.53
C GLY A 314 1.06 -12.88 -7.72
N SER A 315 1.23 -12.47 -8.96
CA SER A 315 1.56 -11.08 -9.32
C SER A 315 0.42 -10.34 -10.02
N GLN A 316 -0.52 -11.07 -10.62
CA GLN A 316 -1.58 -10.48 -11.41
C GLN A 316 -2.59 -9.75 -10.53
N TRP A 317 -2.90 -8.52 -10.90
CA TRP A 317 -3.81 -7.66 -10.17
C TRP A 317 -4.98 -7.26 -11.05
N PHE A 318 -6.09 -6.90 -10.42
CA PHE A 318 -7.18 -6.19 -11.08
C PHE A 318 -7.62 -4.97 -10.28
N ILE A 319 -8.20 -4.00 -10.98
CA ILE A 319 -8.79 -2.79 -10.39
C ILE A 319 -10.29 -2.76 -10.68
N GLY A 320 -11.10 -2.59 -9.65
CA GLY A 320 -12.55 -2.43 -9.78
C GLY A 320 -12.94 -1.13 -10.48
N LEU A 321 -13.92 -1.18 -11.39
CA LEU A 321 -14.39 -0.02 -12.17
C LEU A 321 -15.78 0.50 -11.77
N SER A 322 -16.59 -0.30 -11.08
CA SER A 322 -17.87 0.13 -10.51
C SER A 322 -18.28 -0.79 -9.38
N ARG A 323 -18.81 -0.23 -8.28
CA ARG A 323 -19.25 -1.02 -7.13
C ARG A 323 -20.40 -1.97 -7.52
N GLU A 324 -21.31 -1.48 -8.34
CA GLU A 324 -22.50 -2.18 -8.78
C GLU A 324 -22.16 -3.52 -9.47
N ALA A 325 -21.09 -3.55 -10.28
CA ALA A 325 -20.65 -4.78 -10.97
C ALA A 325 -19.72 -5.65 -10.12
N THR A 326 -18.86 -5.03 -9.30
CA THR A 326 -17.77 -5.72 -8.59
C THR A 326 -18.13 -6.20 -7.19
N ALA A 327 -19.26 -5.78 -6.61
CA ALA A 327 -19.67 -6.21 -5.26
C ALA A 327 -19.71 -7.74 -5.11
N ARG A 328 -19.99 -8.48 -6.19
CA ARG A 328 -19.95 -9.95 -6.22
C ARG A 328 -18.57 -10.55 -5.97
N LEU A 329 -17.50 -9.78 -6.05
CA LEU A 329 -16.12 -10.23 -5.81
C LEU A 329 -15.72 -10.15 -4.33
N ASP A 330 -16.48 -9.43 -3.50
CA ASP A 330 -16.22 -9.30 -2.07
C ASP A 330 -16.17 -10.67 -1.39
N GLY A 331 -15.15 -10.89 -0.56
CA GLY A 331 -14.91 -12.16 0.13
C GLY A 331 -14.42 -13.31 -0.74
N GLN A 332 -14.43 -13.18 -2.08
CA GLN A 332 -13.96 -14.21 -3.03
C GLN A 332 -12.56 -13.92 -3.57
N TYR A 333 -12.18 -12.65 -3.60
CA TYR A 333 -10.89 -12.15 -4.05
C TYR A 333 -10.28 -11.26 -2.96
N CYS A 334 -8.97 -11.30 -2.84
CA CYS A 334 -8.24 -10.52 -1.85
C CYS A 334 -8.04 -9.08 -2.34
N ALA A 335 -8.80 -8.14 -1.78
CA ALA A 335 -8.55 -6.71 -1.93
C ALA A 335 -7.50 -6.25 -0.91
N TYR A 336 -6.43 -5.59 -1.37
CA TYR A 336 -5.26 -5.30 -0.53
C TYR A 336 -4.73 -3.87 -0.68
N GLY A 337 -5.40 -3.02 -1.46
CA GLY A 337 -5.07 -1.61 -1.61
C GLY A 337 -6.12 -0.84 -2.39
N TYR A 338 -5.95 0.47 -2.52
CA TYR A 338 -6.80 1.31 -3.34
C TYR A 338 -6.04 2.51 -3.90
N ALA A 339 -6.48 2.99 -5.06
CA ALA A 339 -5.95 4.19 -5.67
C ALA A 339 -6.35 5.43 -4.85
N VAL A 340 -5.37 6.28 -4.60
CA VAL A 340 -5.51 7.62 -3.98
C VAL A 340 -5.21 8.74 -4.98
N GLU A 341 -4.58 8.40 -6.10
CA GLU A 341 -4.39 9.26 -7.27
C GLU A 341 -4.54 8.44 -8.56
N GLY A 342 -4.80 9.10 -9.69
CA GLY A 342 -4.83 8.44 -11.00
C GLY A 342 -6.21 7.95 -11.46
N ALA A 343 -7.30 8.52 -10.94
CA ALA A 343 -8.67 8.20 -11.37
C ALA A 343 -8.86 8.30 -12.90
N SER A 344 -8.33 9.37 -13.50
CA SER A 344 -8.37 9.58 -14.96
C SER A 344 -7.54 8.56 -15.73
N ALA A 345 -6.40 8.13 -15.20
CA ALA A 345 -5.58 7.09 -15.80
C ALA A 345 -6.32 5.73 -15.78
N ILE A 346 -6.96 5.38 -14.66
CA ILE A 346 -7.79 4.16 -14.57
C ILE A 346 -8.92 4.18 -15.61
N VAL A 347 -9.62 5.32 -15.74
CA VAL A 347 -10.69 5.48 -16.74
C VAL A 347 -10.15 5.38 -18.17
N ALA A 348 -9.05 6.09 -18.48
CA ALA A 348 -8.44 6.05 -19.80
C ALA A 348 -8.00 4.63 -20.19
N ILE A 349 -7.46 3.86 -19.24
CA ILE A 349 -7.14 2.45 -19.46
C ILE A 349 -8.42 1.64 -19.75
N SER A 350 -9.49 1.85 -18.96
CA SER A 350 -10.75 1.12 -19.15
C SER A 350 -11.50 1.46 -20.44
N ASP A 351 -11.25 2.64 -21.01
CA ASP A 351 -11.88 3.11 -22.26
C ASP A 351 -11.17 2.58 -23.52
N GLY A 352 -10.11 1.77 -23.37
CA GLY A 352 -9.37 1.17 -24.48
C GLY A 352 -10.24 0.23 -25.33
N GLU A 353 -10.05 0.25 -26.65
CA GLU A 353 -10.74 -0.64 -27.60
C GLU A 353 -10.37 -2.11 -27.32
N VAL A 354 -11.38 -2.95 -27.11
CA VAL A 354 -11.21 -4.40 -26.91
C VAL A 354 -11.17 -5.09 -28.28
N ALA A 355 -10.07 -5.76 -28.58
CA ALA A 355 -9.88 -6.51 -29.82
C ALA A 355 -10.56 -7.88 -29.79
N ASP A 356 -10.59 -8.53 -28.62
CA ASP A 356 -11.26 -9.81 -28.40
C ASP A 356 -12.16 -9.73 -27.17
N ALA A 357 -13.48 -9.78 -27.41
CA ALA A 357 -14.49 -9.70 -26.37
C ALA A 357 -14.53 -10.93 -25.45
N ALA A 358 -14.06 -12.10 -25.92
CA ALA A 358 -14.08 -13.32 -25.11
C ALA A 358 -13.02 -13.28 -24.00
N THR A 359 -11.83 -12.78 -24.32
CA THR A 359 -10.73 -12.65 -23.37
C THR A 359 -10.68 -11.27 -22.69
N GLY A 360 -11.30 -10.25 -23.31
CA GLY A 360 -11.16 -8.85 -22.91
C GLY A 360 -9.84 -8.23 -23.36
N ARG A 361 -9.12 -8.85 -24.32
CA ARG A 361 -7.81 -8.39 -24.78
C ARG A 361 -7.92 -7.02 -25.45
N PRO A 362 -7.17 -5.99 -25.00
CA PRO A 362 -7.16 -4.70 -25.67
C PRO A 362 -6.42 -4.75 -27.01
N LYS A 363 -6.87 -3.96 -27.97
CA LYS A 363 -6.22 -3.76 -29.27
C LYS A 363 -4.89 -3.02 -29.14
N SER A 364 -4.83 -2.07 -28.21
CA SER A 364 -3.63 -1.31 -27.87
C SER A 364 -3.50 -1.25 -26.36
N PRO A 365 -2.95 -2.29 -25.72
CA PRO A 365 -2.83 -2.37 -24.27
C PRO A 365 -1.98 -1.24 -23.71
N HIS A 366 -2.46 -0.60 -22.65
CA HIS A 366 -1.64 0.33 -21.88
C HIS A 366 -0.55 -0.42 -21.09
N THR A 367 0.64 0.16 -21.06
CA THR A 367 1.81 -0.38 -20.34
C THR A 367 2.03 0.35 -19.03
N VAL A 368 2.36 -0.40 -17.98
CA VAL A 368 3.03 0.11 -16.78
C VAL A 368 4.48 0.35 -17.16
N THR A 369 4.84 1.59 -17.47
CA THR A 369 6.20 1.92 -17.90
C THR A 369 7.18 1.76 -16.75
N ARG A 370 6.73 1.98 -15.52
CA ARG A 370 7.52 1.79 -14.31
C ARG A 370 6.63 1.59 -13.09
N ALA A 371 7.01 0.68 -12.21
CA ALA A 371 6.47 0.54 -10.87
C ALA A 371 7.55 0.81 -9.82
N PHE A 372 7.20 1.52 -8.76
CA PHE A 372 8.11 1.74 -7.63
C PHE A 372 7.34 2.06 -6.36
N VAL A 373 8.05 2.07 -5.23
CA VAL A 373 7.48 2.31 -3.90
C VAL A 373 7.90 3.66 -3.35
N VAL A 374 7.03 4.29 -2.56
CA VAL A 374 7.33 5.50 -1.78
C VAL A 374 6.86 5.31 -0.34
N ASP A 375 7.43 6.08 0.59
CA ASP A 375 6.93 6.14 1.96
C ASP A 375 5.46 6.58 1.97
N ALA A 376 4.61 5.85 2.71
CA ALA A 376 3.23 6.25 2.90
C ALA A 376 3.16 7.59 3.66
N PRO A 377 2.15 8.44 3.40
CA PRO A 377 1.90 9.63 4.19
C PRO A 377 1.62 9.26 5.66
N PRO A 378 1.88 10.19 6.58
CA PRO A 378 1.62 9.98 8.00
C PRO A 378 0.13 9.75 8.27
N TRP A 379 -0.16 8.98 9.31
CA TRP A 379 -1.51 8.76 9.82
C TRP A 379 -1.79 9.71 10.98
N THR A 380 -2.93 10.39 10.93
CA THR A 380 -3.41 11.20 12.04
C THR A 380 -4.26 10.33 12.98
N PRO A 381 -3.97 10.26 14.29
CA PRO A 381 -4.80 9.52 15.24
C PRO A 381 -6.28 9.95 15.17
N GLY A 382 -7.17 8.96 15.05
CA GLY A 382 -8.62 9.13 14.92
C GLY A 382 -9.12 9.57 13.54
N VAL A 383 -8.22 9.88 12.59
CA VAL A 383 -8.57 10.36 11.24
C VAL A 383 -8.01 9.44 10.15
N GLY A 384 -6.82 8.88 10.37
CA GLY A 384 -6.11 8.06 9.39
C GLY A 384 -5.28 8.88 8.43
N ARG A 385 -5.20 8.42 7.18
CA ARG A 385 -4.41 9.09 6.14
C ARG A 385 -5.08 10.38 5.70
N GLY A 386 -4.26 11.36 5.30
CA GLY A 386 -4.75 12.64 4.79
C GLY A 386 -5.23 12.59 3.33
N ASP A 387 -4.85 11.57 2.56
CA ASP A 387 -5.31 11.37 1.19
C ASP A 387 -6.58 10.52 1.12
N ALA A 388 -7.49 10.92 0.26
CA ALA A 388 -8.74 10.20 0.04
C ALA A 388 -8.59 9.21 -1.12
N ARG A 389 -9.33 8.11 -1.04
CA ARG A 389 -9.52 7.20 -2.16
C ARG A 389 -10.11 7.95 -3.35
N VAL A 390 -9.65 7.62 -4.56
CA VAL A 390 -10.23 8.18 -5.79
C VAL A 390 -11.69 7.76 -5.97
N THR A 391 -12.51 8.68 -6.46
CA THR A 391 -13.85 8.39 -6.95
C THR A 391 -13.86 8.34 -8.46
N ARG A 392 -14.82 7.62 -9.03
CA ARG A 392 -14.98 7.60 -10.49
C ARG A 392 -15.39 9.01 -10.95
N PRO A 393 -14.67 9.63 -11.90
CA PRO A 393 -15.08 10.90 -12.47
C PRO A 393 -16.47 10.78 -13.11
N THR A 394 -17.36 11.74 -12.84
CA THR A 394 -18.63 11.86 -13.55
C THR A 394 -18.34 12.32 -14.98
N SER A 395 -18.88 11.62 -15.98
CA SER A 395 -18.68 12.01 -17.38
C SER A 395 -19.31 13.38 -17.64
N SER A 396 -18.53 14.34 -18.13
CA SER A 396 -19.00 15.69 -18.50
C SER A 396 -19.87 15.73 -19.77
N LYS A 397 -20.27 14.59 -20.33
CA LYS A 397 -21.14 14.50 -21.52
C LYS A 397 -22.61 14.39 -21.12
N GLN A 398 -23.18 15.45 -20.54
CA GLN A 398 -24.64 15.67 -20.48
C GLN A 398 -25.01 17.08 -19.97
N SER A 399 -24.38 18.13 -20.51
CA SER A 399 -24.81 19.52 -20.22
C SER A 399 -24.82 20.46 -21.42
N SER A 400 -24.51 19.99 -22.64
CA SER A 400 -24.55 20.82 -23.86
C SER A 400 -25.80 20.64 -24.73
N GLU A 401 -26.82 19.89 -24.29
CA GLU A 401 -28.03 19.61 -25.10
C GLU A 401 -29.32 20.26 -24.57
N LYS A 402 -29.23 21.23 -23.66
CA LYS A 402 -30.39 21.99 -23.15
C LYS A 402 -30.28 23.51 -23.26
N SER A 403 -29.47 24.02 -24.21
CA SER A 403 -29.34 25.47 -24.45
C SER A 403 -29.80 25.93 -25.84
N ASP A 404 -30.25 25.03 -26.73
CA ASP A 404 -30.80 25.42 -28.04
C ASP A 404 -32.07 24.63 -28.33
N ARG A 405 -33.19 25.04 -27.73
CA ARG A 405 -34.56 24.92 -28.27
C ARG A 405 -35.48 25.98 -27.68
#